data_AF-A9BZ70-F1
#
_entry.id   AF-A9BZ70-F1
#
_cell.length_a   1.000
_cell.length_b   1.000
_cell.length_c   1.000
_cell.angle_alpha   90.00
_cell.angle_beta   90.00
_cell.angle_gamma   90.00
#
_symmetry.space_group_name_H-M   'P 1'
#
loop_
_entity.id
_entity.type
_entity.pdbx_description
1 polymer ?
#
loop_
_entity_poly.entity_id
_entity_poly.type
_entity_poly.pdbx_seq_one_letter_code
_entity_poly.pdbx_strand_id
1 'polypeptide(L)'
;MNDLHAFAKLVKALSPWRGQLVFIGGWSHRLHSLHPQANRQEHQPVFTRDTDLAFANKAPIEGDMRSALAAHGFTEQLAGEFKPPAAHYTLGSDSKGFYAEFLTPLSGSGRKRDGTPDATMEKAGISAQKIRHLEILLVDPWVVTAGPQNGIPLEAPVDLQVANPLCFMVQKLLIKKDRKPAKHAQDLLYIYDTISLFGHLLPLFKDCWNTSVHPALGDMGDTVTREWDASFAHVTDAIRQAALIPADRKLSPEELQATCRYAFDRIFR
;
A
#
# COMPACT_ATOMS: atom_id res chain seq x y z
N MET A 1 -18.99 -12.49 2.87
CA MET A 1 -17.73 -13.23 2.66
C MET A 1 -16.68 -12.66 3.61
N ASN A 2 -15.95 -13.51 4.34
CA ASN A 2 -14.86 -13.07 5.22
C ASN A 2 -13.66 -12.65 4.35
N ASP A 3 -13.21 -11.40 4.47
CA ASP A 3 -12.11 -10.81 3.71
C ASP A 3 -10.79 -11.58 3.89
N LEU A 4 -10.55 -12.16 5.06
CA LEU A 4 -9.39 -13.03 5.32
C LEU A 4 -9.42 -14.33 4.50
N HIS A 5 -10.59 -14.90 4.25
CA HIS A 5 -10.71 -16.09 3.40
C HIS A 5 -10.41 -15.77 1.94
N ALA A 6 -10.90 -14.62 1.47
CA ALA A 6 -10.62 -14.14 0.12
C ALA A 6 -9.13 -13.82 -0.06
N PHE A 7 -8.54 -13.15 0.93
CA PHE A 7 -7.10 -12.90 0.98
C PHE A 7 -6.27 -14.19 0.99
N ALA A 8 -6.64 -15.20 1.79
CA ALA A 8 -5.93 -16.47 1.80
C ALA A 8 -5.98 -17.18 0.44
N LYS A 9 -7.11 -17.12 -0.28
CA LYS A 9 -7.21 -17.63 -1.65
C LYS A 9 -6.32 -16.86 -2.63
N LEU A 10 -6.25 -15.53 -2.51
CA LEU A 10 -5.35 -14.70 -3.30
C LEU A 10 -3.88 -15.10 -3.08
N VAL A 11 -3.46 -15.23 -1.82
CA VAL A 11 -2.11 -15.65 -1.45
C VAL A 11 -1.77 -17.03 -2.02
N LYS A 12 -2.71 -17.98 -1.99
CA LYS A 12 -2.52 -19.31 -2.60
C LYS A 12 -2.40 -19.23 -4.12
N ALA A 13 -3.29 -18.48 -4.79
CA ALA A 13 -3.28 -18.31 -6.24
C ALA A 13 -1.97 -17.70 -6.74
N LEU A 14 -1.40 -16.76 -5.98
CA LEU A 14 -0.21 -16.02 -6.34
C LEU A 14 1.10 -16.63 -5.79
N SER A 15 1.04 -17.83 -5.21
CA SER A 15 2.18 -18.50 -4.59
C SER A 15 3.47 -18.48 -5.45
N PRO A 16 3.43 -18.77 -6.77
CA PRO A 16 4.62 -18.74 -7.63
C PRO A 16 5.29 -17.36 -7.76
N TRP A 17 4.56 -16.28 -7.50
CA TRP A 17 5.01 -14.91 -7.74
C TRP A 17 5.17 -14.06 -6.47
N ARG A 18 4.95 -14.62 -5.28
CA ARG A 18 5.03 -13.86 -4.01
C ARG A 18 6.36 -13.10 -3.82
N GLY A 19 7.46 -13.65 -4.35
CA GLY A 19 8.77 -12.99 -4.32
C GLY A 19 8.93 -11.78 -5.25
N GLN A 20 7.94 -11.52 -6.11
CA GLN A 20 7.93 -10.46 -7.13
C GLN A 20 6.76 -9.48 -6.95
N LEU A 21 5.84 -9.77 -6.01
CA LEU A 21 4.64 -9.01 -5.75
C LEU A 21 4.70 -8.42 -4.35
N VAL A 22 4.54 -7.11 -4.26
CA VAL A 22 4.51 -6.37 -2.99
C VAL A 22 3.06 -5.98 -2.69
N PHE A 23 2.52 -6.42 -1.55
CA PHE A 23 1.24 -5.92 -1.08
C PHE A 23 1.38 -4.44 -0.68
N ILE A 24 0.52 -3.61 -1.25
CA ILE A 24 0.47 -2.16 -1.03
C ILE A 24 -0.95 -1.74 -0.58
N GLY A 25 -1.25 -0.44 -0.59
CA GLY A 25 -2.59 0.04 -0.26
C GLY A 25 -3.01 -0.24 1.19
N GLY A 26 -4.32 -0.39 1.43
CA GLY A 26 -4.83 -0.65 2.77
C GLY A 26 -4.41 -2.01 3.34
N TRP A 27 -4.19 -3.02 2.48
CA TRP A 27 -3.74 -4.34 2.93
C TRP A 27 -2.30 -4.32 3.41
N SER A 28 -1.42 -3.52 2.81
CA SER A 28 -0.06 -3.31 3.34
C SER A 28 -0.10 -2.83 4.78
N HIS A 29 -0.91 -1.81 5.08
CA HIS A 29 -1.08 -1.30 6.45
C HIS A 29 -1.60 -2.38 7.41
N ARG A 30 -2.59 -3.18 6.99
CA ARG A 30 -3.07 -4.30 7.80
C ARG A 30 -1.98 -5.34 8.04
N LEU A 31 -1.23 -5.70 6.99
CA LEU A 31 -0.19 -6.72 7.05
C LEU A 31 1.05 -6.26 7.85
N HIS A 32 1.32 -4.96 7.94
CA HIS A 32 2.37 -4.42 8.81
C HIS A 32 2.21 -4.85 10.27
N SER A 33 0.98 -4.98 10.76
CA SER A 33 0.72 -5.47 12.13
C SER A 33 1.19 -6.92 12.38
N LEU A 34 1.49 -7.68 11.32
CA LEU A 34 2.02 -9.04 11.40
C LEU A 34 3.55 -9.07 11.51
N HIS A 35 4.23 -7.93 11.33
CA HIS A 35 5.68 -7.88 11.41
C HIS A 35 6.15 -8.15 12.85
N PRO A 36 7.21 -8.96 13.08
CA PRO A 36 7.67 -9.30 14.43
C PRO A 36 8.07 -8.10 15.29
N GLN A 37 8.49 -7.01 14.65
CA GLN A 37 8.84 -5.75 15.32
C GLN A 37 7.68 -4.74 15.37
N ALA A 38 6.45 -5.15 15.04
CA ALA A 38 5.29 -4.28 15.23
C ALA A 38 4.90 -4.25 16.71
N ASN A 39 4.62 -3.06 17.23
CA ASN A 39 3.95 -2.91 18.51
C ASN A 39 2.57 -3.54 18.43
N ARG A 40 2.14 -4.18 19.52
CA ARG A 40 0.76 -4.67 19.64
C ARG A 40 -0.21 -3.49 19.64
N GLN A 41 -1.18 -3.53 18.74
CA GLN A 41 -2.30 -2.58 18.75
C GLN A 41 -3.50 -3.17 19.49
N GLU A 42 -4.19 -2.33 20.26
CA GLU A 42 -5.45 -2.67 20.94
C GLU A 42 -6.69 -2.35 20.09
N HIS A 43 -6.48 -1.85 18.88
CA HIS A 43 -7.53 -1.49 17.94
C HIS A 43 -7.32 -2.22 16.61
N GLN A 44 -8.36 -2.29 15.80
CA GLN A 44 -8.33 -2.90 14.49
C GLN A 44 -7.67 -1.97 13.46
N PRO A 45 -6.96 -2.53 12.46
CA PRO A 45 -6.56 -1.76 11.28
C PRO A 45 -7.79 -1.22 10.53
N VAL A 46 -7.64 -0.05 9.91
CA VAL A 46 -8.67 0.52 9.03
C VAL A 46 -9.05 -0.50 7.96
N PHE A 47 -10.34 -0.83 7.91
CA PHE A 47 -10.86 -1.85 6.98
C PHE A 47 -10.68 -1.41 5.52
N THR A 48 -10.15 -2.33 4.70
CA THR A 48 -10.11 -2.19 3.24
C THR A 48 -10.66 -3.46 2.59
N ARG A 49 -11.38 -3.30 1.47
CA ARG A 49 -11.82 -4.42 0.63
C ARG A 49 -10.82 -4.71 -0.49
N ASP A 50 -10.08 -3.68 -0.85
CA ASP A 50 -9.35 -3.58 -2.10
C ASP A 50 -7.92 -3.99 -1.82
N THR A 51 -7.45 -5.03 -2.51
CA THR A 51 -6.08 -5.53 -2.37
C THR A 51 -5.25 -5.11 -3.57
N ASP A 52 -4.25 -4.29 -3.30
CA ASP A 52 -3.41 -3.72 -4.33
C ASP A 52 -2.06 -4.44 -4.29
N LEU A 53 -1.62 -5.00 -5.42
CA LEU A 53 -0.30 -5.64 -5.54
C LEU A 53 0.55 -4.89 -6.54
N ALA A 54 1.72 -4.44 -6.09
CA ALA A 54 2.70 -3.77 -6.92
C ALA A 54 3.78 -4.73 -7.41
N PHE A 55 4.27 -4.51 -8.64
CA PHE A 55 5.46 -5.18 -9.15
C PHE A 55 6.33 -4.23 -9.98
N ALA A 56 7.61 -4.58 -10.15
CA ALA A 56 8.54 -3.81 -10.97
C ALA A 56 8.30 -4.03 -12.47
N ASN A 57 8.03 -2.97 -13.22
CA ASN A 57 7.71 -3.05 -14.66
C ASN A 57 8.78 -3.75 -15.52
N LYS A 58 10.06 -3.57 -15.17
CA LYS A 58 11.22 -4.07 -15.94
C LYS A 58 11.60 -5.52 -15.60
N ALA A 59 11.19 -6.05 -14.46
CA ALA A 59 11.52 -7.42 -14.09
C ALA A 59 10.74 -8.40 -15.00
N PRO A 60 11.36 -9.46 -15.53
CA PRO A 60 10.62 -10.52 -16.19
C PRO A 60 9.69 -11.19 -15.17
N ILE A 61 8.45 -11.43 -15.58
CA ILE A 61 7.49 -12.21 -14.80
C ILE A 61 6.90 -13.22 -15.76
N GLU A 62 7.19 -14.50 -15.52
CA GLU A 62 6.76 -15.62 -16.37
C GLU A 62 5.49 -16.28 -15.83
N GLY A 63 4.84 -17.07 -16.67
CA GLY A 63 3.60 -17.79 -16.32
C GLY A 63 2.33 -16.99 -16.55
N ASP A 64 1.22 -17.49 -16.00
CA ASP A 64 -0.12 -16.92 -16.19
C ASP A 64 -0.84 -16.75 -14.84
N MET A 65 -0.72 -15.55 -14.27
CA MET A 65 -1.37 -15.19 -13.02
C MET A 65 -2.90 -15.18 -13.19
N ARG A 66 -3.42 -14.77 -14.35
CA ARG A 66 -4.87 -14.72 -14.58
C ARG A 66 -5.48 -16.12 -14.51
N SER A 67 -4.87 -17.11 -15.16
CA SER A 67 -5.31 -18.50 -15.06
C SER A 67 -5.17 -19.05 -13.64
N ALA A 68 -4.10 -18.71 -12.92
CA ALA A 68 -3.92 -19.13 -11.53
C ALA A 68 -5.00 -18.54 -10.59
N LEU A 69 -5.35 -17.27 -10.78
CA LEU A 69 -6.44 -16.58 -10.09
C LEU A 69 -7.78 -17.24 -10.41
N ALA A 70 -8.07 -17.50 -11.69
CA ALA A 70 -9.29 -18.18 -12.12
C ALA A 70 -9.43 -19.58 -11.51
N ALA A 71 -8.34 -20.34 -11.41
CA ALA A 71 -8.32 -21.65 -10.76
C ALA A 71 -8.67 -21.59 -9.25
N HIS A 72 -8.51 -20.42 -8.61
CA HIS A 72 -8.89 -20.18 -7.22
C HIS A 72 -10.26 -19.46 -7.08
N GLY A 73 -11.00 -19.35 -8.18
CA GLY A 73 -12.36 -18.82 -8.23
C GLY A 73 -12.47 -17.31 -8.41
N PHE A 74 -11.37 -16.62 -8.72
CA PHE A 74 -11.42 -15.20 -9.07
C PHE A 74 -11.95 -15.01 -10.50
N THR A 75 -12.74 -13.96 -10.69
CA THR A 75 -13.27 -13.57 -12.01
C THR A 75 -12.65 -12.25 -12.43
N GLU A 76 -12.15 -12.17 -13.65
CA GLU A 76 -11.64 -10.93 -14.24
C GLU A 76 -12.81 -10.01 -14.61
N GLN A 77 -12.74 -8.77 -14.13
CA GLN A 77 -13.63 -7.69 -14.50
C GLN A 77 -12.81 -6.56 -15.13
N LEU A 78 -13.04 -6.31 -16.41
CA LEU A 78 -12.36 -5.27 -17.16
C LEU A 78 -13.11 -3.93 -16.99
N ALA A 79 -12.34 -2.86 -16.81
CA ALA A 79 -12.86 -1.51 -16.62
C ALA A 79 -12.07 -0.46 -17.41
N GLY A 80 -12.78 0.56 -17.86
CA GLY A 80 -12.21 1.71 -18.56
C GLY A 80 -11.94 1.50 -20.05
N GLU A 81 -11.40 2.53 -20.69
CA GLU A 81 -11.19 2.60 -22.15
C GLU A 81 -9.72 2.39 -22.56
N PHE A 82 -8.84 2.13 -21.58
CA PHE A 82 -7.42 1.91 -21.85
C PHE A 82 -7.18 0.62 -22.64
N LYS A 83 -6.01 0.52 -23.27
CA LYS A 83 -5.59 -0.66 -24.04
C LYS A 83 -4.24 -1.17 -23.53
N PRO A 84 -4.21 -2.30 -22.78
CA PRO A 84 -5.37 -3.09 -22.33
C PRO A 84 -6.26 -2.37 -21.29
N PRO A 85 -7.53 -2.76 -21.09
CA PRO A 85 -8.37 -2.19 -20.02
C PRO A 85 -7.78 -2.49 -18.64
N ALA A 86 -8.10 -1.70 -17.62
CA ALA A 86 -7.75 -2.05 -16.25
C ALA A 86 -8.52 -3.32 -15.84
N ALA A 87 -7.90 -4.20 -15.05
CA ALA A 87 -8.53 -5.43 -14.58
C ALA A 87 -8.64 -5.44 -13.06
N HIS A 88 -9.83 -5.81 -12.56
CA HIS A 88 -10.04 -6.22 -11.18
C HIS A 88 -10.32 -7.71 -11.15
N TYR A 89 -9.68 -8.43 -10.24
CA TYR A 89 -9.90 -9.85 -10.01
C TYR A 89 -10.78 -10.00 -8.77
N THR A 90 -12.06 -10.27 -8.98
CA THR A 90 -13.07 -10.27 -7.92
C THR A 90 -13.34 -11.69 -7.42
N LEU A 91 -13.62 -11.82 -6.13
CA LEU A 91 -14.07 -13.08 -5.53
C LEU A 91 -15.49 -12.90 -4.94
N GLY A 92 -16.45 -13.60 -5.53
CA GLY A 92 -17.87 -13.54 -5.16
C GLY A 92 -18.74 -12.80 -6.20
N SER A 93 -20.07 -12.92 -6.05
CA SER A 93 -21.08 -12.40 -6.99
C SER A 93 -21.54 -10.97 -6.72
N ASP A 94 -21.22 -10.42 -5.54
CA ASP A 94 -21.81 -9.17 -5.08
C ASP A 94 -20.90 -7.98 -5.38
N SER A 95 -21.50 -6.82 -5.70
CA SER A 95 -20.82 -5.53 -5.88
C SER A 95 -20.09 -5.00 -4.63
N LYS A 96 -20.06 -5.79 -3.55
CA LYS A 96 -19.36 -5.56 -2.28
C LYS A 96 -18.25 -6.60 -2.01
N GLY A 97 -17.90 -7.43 -3.00
CA GLY A 97 -16.92 -8.50 -2.89
C GLY A 97 -15.48 -8.02 -2.71
N PHE A 98 -14.62 -8.93 -2.27
CA PHE A 98 -13.17 -8.74 -2.24
C PHE A 98 -12.64 -8.67 -3.67
N TYR A 99 -11.69 -7.78 -3.93
CA TYR A 99 -10.99 -7.77 -5.21
C TYR A 99 -9.50 -7.50 -5.07
N ALA A 100 -8.75 -7.99 -6.05
CA ALA A 100 -7.35 -7.70 -6.22
C ALA A 100 -7.13 -6.89 -7.50
N GLU A 101 -6.28 -5.87 -7.42
CA GLU A 101 -5.77 -5.14 -8.58
C GLU A 101 -4.25 -5.20 -8.60
N PHE A 102 -3.70 -5.12 -9.82
CA PHE A 102 -2.26 -5.14 -10.04
C PHE A 102 -1.80 -3.79 -10.53
N LEU A 103 -0.78 -3.27 -9.87
CA LEU A 103 -0.24 -1.94 -10.10
C LEU A 103 1.24 -2.03 -10.45
N THR A 104 1.72 -1.11 -11.26
CA THR A 104 3.13 -1.01 -11.62
C THR A 104 3.53 0.45 -11.79
N PRO A 105 4.81 0.82 -11.62
CA PRO A 105 5.22 2.22 -11.72
C PRO A 105 4.99 2.81 -13.12
N LEU A 106 4.44 4.03 -13.15
CA LEU A 106 4.36 4.89 -14.33
C LEU A 106 5.61 5.75 -14.44
N SER A 107 6.45 5.49 -15.44
CA SER A 107 7.65 6.28 -15.72
C SER A 107 7.42 7.32 -16.82
N GLY A 108 8.10 8.47 -16.72
CA GLY A 108 8.10 9.51 -17.74
C GLY A 108 6.79 10.32 -17.82
N SER A 109 6.45 10.77 -19.03
CA SER A 109 5.35 11.71 -19.29
C SER A 109 3.95 11.08 -19.10
N GLY A 110 3.86 9.75 -19.00
CA GLY A 110 2.58 9.04 -19.01
C GLY A 110 1.93 8.94 -20.38
N ARG A 111 2.70 9.19 -21.45
CA ARG A 111 2.27 8.99 -22.84
C ARG A 111 3.24 8.08 -23.57
N LYS A 112 2.69 7.25 -24.46
CA LYS A 112 3.45 6.44 -25.42
C LYS A 112 3.98 7.32 -26.56
N ARG A 113 4.87 6.75 -27.39
CA ARG A 113 5.48 7.47 -28.54
C ARG A 113 4.45 7.97 -29.56
N ASP A 114 3.31 7.28 -29.66
CA ASP A 114 2.18 7.64 -30.52
C ASP A 114 1.25 8.70 -29.89
N GLY A 115 1.59 9.22 -28.70
CA GLY A 115 0.82 10.23 -27.98
C GLY A 115 -0.35 9.67 -27.15
N THR A 116 -0.63 8.37 -27.23
CA THR A 116 -1.70 7.73 -26.43
C THR A 116 -1.31 7.60 -24.95
N PRO A 117 -2.29 7.51 -24.03
CA PRO A 117 -2.00 7.31 -22.61
C PRO A 117 -1.22 6.02 -22.33
N ASP A 118 -0.17 6.11 -21.52
CA ASP A 118 0.55 4.95 -21.00
C ASP A 118 -0.04 4.52 -19.65
N ALA A 119 -1.32 4.13 -19.65
CA ALA A 119 -2.09 3.93 -18.42
C ALA A 119 -2.06 2.49 -17.89
N THR A 120 -1.84 1.49 -18.74
CA THR A 120 -1.91 0.07 -18.39
C THR A 120 -0.84 -0.73 -19.13
N MET A 121 -0.53 -1.92 -18.63
CA MET A 121 0.28 -2.91 -19.34
C MET A 121 -0.18 -4.33 -19.04
N GLU A 122 0.06 -5.22 -20.00
CA GLU A 122 -0.13 -6.65 -19.82
C GLU A 122 1.18 -7.30 -19.35
N LYS A 123 1.09 -8.21 -18.36
CA LYS A 123 2.23 -8.98 -17.84
C LYS A 123 1.71 -10.29 -17.28
N ALA A 124 2.33 -11.43 -17.59
CA ALA A 124 1.94 -12.74 -17.04
C ALA A 124 0.41 -13.01 -17.06
N GLY A 125 -0.26 -12.65 -18.16
CA GLY A 125 -1.71 -12.84 -18.36
C GLY A 125 -2.64 -11.84 -17.67
N ILE A 126 -2.12 -10.96 -16.80
CA ILE A 126 -2.90 -9.92 -16.11
C ILE A 126 -2.75 -8.55 -16.79
N SER A 127 -3.75 -7.69 -16.60
CA SER A 127 -3.64 -6.26 -16.94
C SER A 127 -3.39 -5.43 -15.68
N ALA A 128 -2.28 -4.70 -15.65
CA ALA A 128 -1.85 -3.87 -14.54
C ALA A 128 -1.96 -2.38 -14.85
N GLN A 129 -2.43 -1.59 -13.89
CA GLN A 129 -2.47 -0.13 -14.02
C GLN A 129 -1.11 0.50 -13.69
N LYS A 130 -0.72 1.50 -14.48
CA LYS A 130 0.50 2.27 -14.28
C LYS A 130 0.22 3.49 -13.41
N ILE A 131 0.83 3.55 -12.23
CA ILE A 131 0.58 4.61 -11.24
C ILE A 131 1.86 5.39 -10.93
N ARG A 132 1.76 6.72 -10.82
CA ARG A 132 2.89 7.58 -10.42
C ARG A 132 3.26 7.34 -8.96
N HIS A 133 4.54 7.46 -8.63
CA HIS A 133 5.03 7.35 -7.24
C HIS A 133 4.77 5.97 -6.63
N LEU A 134 4.64 4.94 -7.46
CA LEU A 134 4.49 3.56 -7.01
C LEU A 134 5.86 2.92 -6.77
N GLU A 135 6.88 3.37 -7.50
CA GLU A 135 8.26 2.91 -7.42
C GLU A 135 8.83 2.97 -6.01
N ILE A 136 8.43 3.97 -5.21
CA ILE A 136 8.89 4.09 -3.83
C ILE A 136 8.41 2.91 -2.96
N LEU A 137 7.24 2.34 -3.24
CA LEU A 137 6.71 1.19 -2.49
C LEU A 137 7.45 -0.12 -2.80
N LEU A 138 8.27 -0.14 -3.85
CA LEU A 138 9.12 -1.26 -4.23
C LEU A 138 10.56 -1.12 -3.67
N VAL A 139 10.86 -0.02 -2.97
CA VAL A 139 12.15 0.17 -2.30
C VAL A 139 12.15 -0.59 -0.98
N ASP A 140 13.09 -1.53 -0.86
CA ASP A 140 13.37 -2.31 0.34
C ASP A 140 12.12 -2.93 1.00
N PRO A 141 11.30 -3.70 0.26
CA PRO A 141 10.07 -4.26 0.79
C PRO A 141 10.33 -5.16 2.00
N TRP A 142 9.48 -5.03 3.02
CA TRP A 142 9.55 -5.88 4.20
C TRP A 142 8.88 -7.22 3.96
N VAL A 143 9.29 -8.22 4.73
CA VAL A 143 8.67 -9.54 4.72
C VAL A 143 7.87 -9.72 6.01
N VAL A 144 6.63 -10.18 5.87
CA VAL A 144 5.76 -10.58 6.99
C VAL A 144 5.27 -12.00 6.79
N THR A 145 5.06 -12.72 7.89
CA THR A 145 4.58 -14.11 7.85
C THR A 145 3.08 -14.17 8.15
N ALA A 146 2.28 -14.47 7.13
CA ALA A 146 0.83 -14.70 7.22
C ALA A 146 0.51 -16.18 7.45
N GLY A 147 -0.51 -16.50 8.25
CA GLY A 147 -0.92 -17.88 8.50
C GLY A 147 -1.95 -18.04 9.62
N PRO A 148 -2.30 -19.29 10.00
CA PRO A 148 -3.27 -19.58 11.05
C PRO A 148 -2.98 -18.89 12.39
N GLN A 149 -1.70 -18.72 12.72
CA GLN A 149 -1.23 -18.06 13.94
C GLN A 149 -1.68 -16.59 14.04
N ASN A 150 -1.99 -15.94 12.92
CA ASN A 150 -2.55 -14.59 12.86
C ASN A 150 -4.01 -14.56 12.36
N GLY A 151 -4.72 -15.69 12.44
CA GLY A 151 -6.14 -15.80 12.07
C GLY A 151 -6.38 -15.82 10.56
N ILE A 152 -5.33 -15.89 9.73
CA ILE A 152 -5.46 -16.00 8.28
C ILE A 152 -5.62 -17.48 7.91
N PRO A 153 -6.68 -17.88 7.19
CA PRO A 153 -7.01 -19.29 6.93
C PRO A 153 -6.14 -19.90 5.81
N LEU A 154 -4.83 -19.92 6.02
CA LEU A 154 -3.85 -20.63 5.20
C LEU A 154 -3.53 -22.00 5.82
N GLU A 155 -3.01 -22.94 5.04
CA GLU A 155 -2.66 -24.28 5.56
C GLU A 155 -1.36 -24.27 6.36
N ALA A 156 -0.44 -23.36 6.02
CA ALA A 156 0.84 -23.19 6.68
C ALA A 156 1.24 -21.70 6.67
N PRO A 157 2.18 -21.28 7.54
CA PRO A 157 2.78 -19.96 7.48
C PRO A 157 3.41 -19.68 6.11
N VAL A 158 3.25 -18.43 5.65
CA VAL A 158 3.68 -17.96 4.34
C VAL A 158 4.29 -16.58 4.48
N ASP A 159 5.47 -16.41 3.89
CA ASP A 159 6.10 -15.10 3.78
C ASP A 159 5.54 -14.30 2.60
N LEU A 160 5.20 -13.04 2.88
CA LEU A 160 4.65 -12.08 1.95
C LEU A 160 5.50 -10.82 1.95
N GLN A 161 5.75 -10.25 0.76
CA GLN A 161 6.35 -8.92 0.67
C GLN A 161 5.27 -7.84 0.87
N VAL A 162 5.56 -6.87 1.71
CA VAL A 162 4.75 -5.67 1.94
C VAL A 162 5.63 -4.43 1.75
N ALA A 163 5.06 -3.31 1.38
CA ALA A 163 5.83 -2.06 1.30
C ALA A 163 6.56 -1.80 2.62
N ASN A 164 7.79 -1.30 2.57
CA ASN A 164 8.47 -0.78 3.77
C ASN A 164 7.56 0.27 4.44
N PRO A 165 7.35 0.26 5.77
CA PRO A 165 6.48 1.23 6.45
C PRO A 165 6.86 2.68 6.20
N LEU A 166 8.15 3.01 6.10
CA LEU A 166 8.60 4.35 5.74
C LEU A 166 8.17 4.69 4.30
N CYS A 167 8.44 3.80 3.33
CA CYS A 167 8.03 3.99 1.95
C CYS A 167 6.50 4.14 1.81
N PHE A 168 5.74 3.40 2.60
CA PHE A 168 4.28 3.50 2.67
C PHE A 168 3.83 4.91 3.10
N MET A 169 4.38 5.44 4.20
CA MET A 169 4.08 6.81 4.65
C MET A 169 4.51 7.88 3.64
N VAL A 170 5.71 7.73 3.09
CA VAL A 170 6.28 8.62 2.06
C VAL A 170 5.37 8.68 0.84
N GLN A 171 4.89 7.53 0.37
CA GLN A 171 3.98 7.48 -0.78
C GLN A 171 2.70 8.25 -0.53
N LYS A 172 2.11 8.19 0.68
CA LYS A 172 0.91 8.97 1.03
C LYS A 172 1.11 10.47 0.86
N LEU A 173 2.30 10.97 1.21
CA LEU A 173 2.64 12.38 1.05
C LEU A 173 2.84 12.76 -0.42
N LEU A 174 3.51 11.90 -1.19
CA LEU A 174 3.76 12.14 -2.62
C LEU A 174 2.46 12.25 -3.43
N ILE A 175 1.49 11.39 -3.15
CA ILE A 175 0.23 11.35 -3.91
C ILE A 175 -0.82 12.32 -3.39
N LYS A 176 -0.59 13.01 -2.26
CA LYS A 176 -1.59 13.83 -1.58
C LYS A 176 -2.29 14.82 -2.51
N LYS A 177 -1.53 15.53 -3.36
CA LYS A 177 -2.07 16.51 -4.32
C LYS A 177 -3.00 15.90 -5.38
N ASP A 178 -2.79 14.63 -5.71
CA ASP A 178 -3.54 13.90 -6.74
C ASP A 178 -4.76 13.16 -6.15
N ARG A 179 -4.89 13.20 -4.82
CA ARG A 179 -5.96 12.53 -4.07
C ARG A 179 -7.13 13.48 -3.83
N LYS A 180 -8.34 12.92 -3.88
CA LYS A 180 -9.56 13.65 -3.51
C LYS A 180 -9.47 14.08 -2.03
N PRO A 181 -9.98 15.26 -1.65
CA PRO A 181 -9.90 15.76 -0.27
C PRO A 181 -10.40 14.77 0.79
N ALA A 182 -11.49 14.04 0.50
CA ALA A 182 -12.04 13.03 1.41
C ALA A 182 -11.08 11.87 1.74
N LYS A 183 -10.05 11.62 0.91
CA LYS A 183 -9.04 10.59 1.14
C LYS A 183 -7.85 11.08 1.95
N HIS A 184 -7.64 12.40 2.07
CA HIS A 184 -6.51 12.96 2.81
C HIS A 184 -6.56 12.57 4.29
N ALA A 185 -7.73 12.65 4.93
CA ALA A 185 -7.91 12.24 6.32
C ALA A 185 -7.53 10.77 6.55
N GLN A 186 -7.91 9.87 5.63
CA GLN A 186 -7.55 8.46 5.70
C GLN A 186 -6.03 8.26 5.54
N ASP A 187 -5.41 8.98 4.61
CA ASP A 187 -3.97 8.91 4.37
C ASP A 187 -3.15 9.46 5.57
N LEU A 188 -3.63 10.50 6.26
CA LEU A 188 -3.01 10.98 7.51
C LEU A 188 -3.16 10.00 8.68
N LEU A 189 -4.33 9.35 8.80
CA LEU A 189 -4.53 8.32 9.81
C LEU A 189 -3.58 7.13 9.59
N TYR A 190 -3.39 6.72 8.32
CA TYR A 190 -2.44 5.66 7.99
C TYR A 190 -1.01 6.01 8.41
N ILE A 191 -0.57 7.26 8.22
CA ILE A 191 0.75 7.72 8.69
C ILE A 191 0.85 7.58 10.22
N TYR A 192 -0.15 8.09 10.94
CA TYR A 192 -0.19 8.01 12.40
C TYR A 192 -0.17 6.56 12.92
N ASP A 193 -0.98 5.67 12.34
CA ASP A 193 -1.05 4.28 12.76
C ASP A 193 0.24 3.52 12.46
N THR A 194 0.89 3.84 11.33
CA THR A 194 2.20 3.27 11.00
C THR A 194 3.26 3.70 12.01
N ILE A 195 3.26 4.96 12.44
CA ILE A 195 4.15 5.44 13.52
C ILE A 195 3.82 4.75 14.84
N SER A 196 2.53 4.55 15.13
CA SER A 196 2.12 3.85 16.36
C SER A 196 2.60 2.39 16.38
N LEU A 197 2.58 1.71 15.22
CA LEU A 197 3.11 0.35 15.06
C LEU A 197 4.63 0.29 15.27
N PHE A 198 5.37 1.28 14.77
CA PHE A 198 6.83 1.18 14.65
C PHE A 198 7.58 2.33 15.31
N GLY A 199 6.98 3.02 16.29
CA GLY A 199 7.56 4.22 16.90
C GLY A 199 8.91 3.97 17.59
N HIS A 200 9.18 2.75 18.02
CA HIS A 200 10.48 2.37 18.57
C HIS A 200 11.57 2.16 17.49
N LEU A 201 11.18 2.08 16.20
CA LEU A 201 12.05 1.91 15.04
C LEU A 201 12.32 3.22 14.29
N LEU A 202 11.92 4.39 14.82
CA LEU A 202 12.22 5.67 14.18
C LEU A 202 13.72 5.88 13.83
N PRO A 203 14.70 5.43 14.64
CA PRO A 203 16.11 5.49 14.24
C PRO A 203 16.40 4.65 12.98
N LEU A 204 15.81 3.45 12.87
CA LEU A 204 15.93 2.61 11.67
C LEU A 204 15.26 3.27 10.46
N PHE A 205 14.14 3.98 10.64
CA PHE A 205 13.54 4.76 9.57
C PHE A 205 14.40 5.95 9.16
N LYS A 206 15.10 6.62 10.10
CA LYS A 206 16.08 7.65 9.75
C LYS A 206 17.22 7.09 8.89
N ASP A 207 17.77 5.94 9.27
CA ASP A 207 18.82 5.29 8.49
C ASP A 207 18.31 4.90 7.09
N CYS A 208 17.15 4.23 7.03
CA CYS A 208 16.50 3.86 5.76
C CYS A 208 16.19 5.08 4.88
N TRP A 209 15.77 6.20 5.49
CA TRP A 209 15.57 7.46 4.78
C TRP A 209 16.85 7.92 4.09
N ASN A 210 17.96 7.98 4.84
CA ASN A 210 19.23 8.50 4.35
C ASN A 210 19.90 7.58 3.32
N THR A 211 19.81 6.26 3.50
CA THR A 211 20.57 5.30 2.68
C THR A 211 19.80 4.80 1.47
N SER A 212 18.47 4.75 1.53
CA SER A 212 17.66 4.02 0.53
C SER A 212 16.55 4.88 -0.05
N VAL A 213 15.71 5.48 0.80
CA VAL A 213 14.49 6.17 0.35
C VAL A 213 14.78 7.52 -0.29
N HIS A 214 15.51 8.41 0.39
CA HIS A 214 15.83 9.73 -0.15
C HIS A 214 16.64 9.63 -1.47
N PRO A 215 17.69 8.76 -1.56
CA PRO A 215 18.37 8.54 -2.84
C PRO A 215 17.44 8.02 -3.96
N ALA A 216 16.48 7.15 -3.64
CA ALA A 216 15.53 6.63 -4.63
C ALA A 216 14.52 7.69 -5.13
N LEU A 217 14.23 8.70 -4.31
CA LEU A 217 13.32 9.80 -4.66
C LEU A 217 13.99 10.91 -5.47
N GLY A 218 15.30 11.10 -5.33
CA GLY A 218 15.99 12.28 -5.87
C GLY A 218 15.36 13.57 -5.36
N ASP A 219 15.10 14.53 -6.27
CA ASP A 219 14.53 15.84 -5.97
C ASP A 219 13.15 15.78 -5.27
N MET A 220 12.47 14.64 -5.34
CA MET A 220 11.18 14.46 -4.66
C MET A 220 11.33 14.31 -3.13
N GLY A 221 12.54 14.05 -2.63
CA GLY A 221 12.83 13.96 -1.18
C GLY A 221 12.40 15.23 -0.44
N ASP A 222 12.82 16.40 -0.93
CA ASP A 222 12.45 17.70 -0.34
C ASP A 222 10.94 17.95 -0.37
N THR A 223 10.25 17.44 -1.40
CA THR A 223 8.79 17.53 -1.49
C THR A 223 8.13 16.73 -0.38
N VAL A 224 8.61 15.53 -0.08
CA VAL A 224 8.08 14.70 1.02
C VAL A 224 8.28 15.41 2.35
N THR A 225 9.48 15.94 2.62
CA THR A 225 9.79 16.64 3.86
C THR A 225 8.90 17.87 4.04
N ARG A 226 8.71 18.67 2.98
CA ARG A 226 7.82 19.84 2.99
C ARG A 226 6.35 19.46 3.18
N GLU A 227 5.87 18.43 2.48
CA GLU A 227 4.48 17.97 2.62
C GLU A 227 4.21 17.39 4.00
N TRP A 228 5.17 16.69 4.61
CA TRP A 228 5.05 16.23 5.98
C TRP A 228 4.94 17.42 6.94
N ASP A 229 5.90 18.36 6.87
CA ASP A 229 5.93 19.54 7.74
C ASP A 229 4.62 20.33 7.62
N ALA A 230 4.15 20.58 6.40
CA ALA A 230 2.89 21.29 6.16
C ALA A 230 1.65 20.52 6.65
N SER A 231 1.64 19.18 6.54
CA SER A 231 0.49 18.36 6.96
C SER A 231 0.32 18.31 8.48
N PHE A 232 1.42 18.47 9.23
CA PHE A 232 1.45 18.31 10.69
C PHE A 232 2.04 19.53 11.42
N ALA A 233 2.07 20.71 10.81
CA ALA A 233 2.51 21.95 11.47
C ALA A 233 1.54 22.42 12.56
N HIS A 234 0.25 22.16 12.36
CA HIS A 234 -0.84 22.51 13.28
C HIS A 234 -2.01 21.54 13.07
N VAL A 235 -2.98 21.54 14.00
CA VAL A 235 -4.20 20.73 13.86
C VAL A 235 -5.09 21.31 12.76
N THR A 236 -5.17 20.60 11.63
CA THR A 236 -5.98 20.95 10.46
C THR A 236 -7.34 20.22 10.49
N ASP A 237 -8.27 20.64 9.62
CA ASP A 237 -9.53 19.91 9.45
C ASP A 237 -9.32 18.48 8.95
N ALA A 238 -8.31 18.24 8.10
CA ALA A 238 -7.96 16.89 7.68
C ALA A 238 -7.51 16.01 8.86
N ILE A 239 -6.75 16.57 9.82
CA ILE A 239 -6.37 15.87 11.05
C ILE A 239 -7.60 15.61 11.94
N ARG A 240 -8.49 16.60 12.11
CA ARG A 240 -9.74 16.41 12.86
C ARG A 240 -10.59 15.30 12.25
N GLN A 241 -10.73 15.28 10.93
CA GLN A 241 -11.44 14.21 10.24
C GLN A 241 -10.74 12.86 10.37
N ALA A 242 -9.41 12.82 10.32
CA ALA A 242 -8.64 11.59 10.52
C ALA A 242 -8.91 10.96 11.89
N ALA A 243 -8.95 11.79 12.94
CA ALA A 243 -9.24 11.38 14.31
C ALA A 243 -10.66 10.81 14.50
N LEU A 244 -11.60 11.11 13.60
CA LEU A 244 -12.98 10.62 13.63
C LEU A 244 -13.20 9.31 12.85
N ILE A 245 -12.21 8.87 12.06
CA ILE A 245 -12.34 7.65 11.25
C ILE A 245 -12.41 6.37 12.09
N PRO A 246 -11.55 6.16 13.12
CA PRO A 246 -11.61 4.94 13.92
C PRO A 246 -12.95 4.83 14.67
N ALA A 247 -13.61 3.68 14.55
CA ALA A 247 -14.87 3.41 15.26
C ALA A 247 -14.67 2.75 16.63
N ASP A 248 -13.47 2.20 16.87
CA ASP A 248 -13.13 1.32 17.99
C ASP A 248 -12.18 1.95 19.01
N ARG A 249 -11.72 3.18 18.77
CA ARG A 249 -10.91 3.97 19.69
C ARG A 249 -11.24 5.46 19.56
N LYS A 250 -10.93 6.22 20.61
CA LYS A 250 -10.92 7.68 20.55
C LYS A 250 -9.50 8.13 20.29
N LEU A 251 -9.33 9.03 19.32
CA LEU A 251 -8.05 9.63 18.99
C LEU A 251 -8.18 11.15 19.12
N SER A 252 -7.28 11.80 19.86
CA SER A 252 -7.23 13.27 19.88
C SER A 252 -6.56 13.78 18.59
N PRO A 253 -7.12 14.80 17.92
CA PRO A 253 -6.45 15.50 16.82
C PRO A 253 -5.07 16.04 17.21
N GLU A 254 -4.92 16.53 18.43
CA GLU A 254 -3.66 17.06 18.98
C GLU A 254 -2.63 15.94 19.18
N GLU A 255 -3.03 14.79 19.73
CA GLU A 255 -2.15 13.62 19.89
C GLU A 255 -1.69 13.07 18.53
N LEU A 256 -2.60 12.97 17.56
CA LEU A 256 -2.28 12.55 16.20
C LEU A 256 -1.21 13.49 15.60
N GLN A 257 -1.47 14.80 15.66
CA GLN A 257 -0.55 15.81 15.13
C GLN A 257 0.80 15.78 15.83
N ALA A 258 0.82 15.76 17.16
CA ALA A 258 2.05 15.76 17.95
C ALA A 258 2.90 14.51 17.69
N THR A 259 2.26 13.33 17.57
CA THR A 259 2.94 12.07 17.27
C THR A 259 3.59 12.10 15.87
N CYS A 260 2.86 12.55 14.86
CA CYS A 260 3.39 12.68 13.51
C CYS A 260 4.48 13.76 13.42
N ARG A 261 4.37 14.84 14.21
CA ARG A 261 5.41 15.87 14.29
C ARG A 261 6.68 15.35 14.94
N TYR A 262 6.55 14.59 16.03
CA TYR A 262 7.69 13.96 16.68
C TYR A 262 8.41 12.99 15.74
N ALA A 263 7.66 12.14 15.03
CA ALA A 263 8.25 11.22 14.05
C ALA A 263 9.01 11.95 12.93
N PHE A 264 8.48 13.09 12.46
CA PHE A 264 9.17 13.93 11.47
C PHE A 264 10.57 14.33 11.94
N ASP A 265 10.65 14.91 13.15
CA ASP A 265 11.90 15.39 13.72
C ASP A 265 12.88 14.24 13.98
N ARG A 266 12.41 13.00 14.12
CA ARG A 266 13.28 11.82 14.30
C ARG A 266 13.74 11.16 13.01
N ILE A 267 12.96 11.25 11.93
CA ILE A 267 13.27 10.60 10.66
C ILE A 267 14.07 11.53 9.74
N PHE A 268 13.68 12.80 9.64
CA PHE A 268 14.17 13.72 8.60
C PHE A 268 15.15 14.79 9.09
N ARG A 269 15.31 14.96 10.41
CA ARG A 269 16.22 15.94 11.02
C ARG A 269 17.31 15.23 11.82
#